data_AF-A0A2P7TIG1-F1
#
_entry.id   AF-A0A2P7TIG1-F1
#
_cell.length_a   1.000
_cell.length_b   1.000
_cell.length_c   1.000
_cell.angle_alpha   90.00
_cell.angle_beta   90.00
_cell.angle_gamma   90.00
#
_symmetry.space_group_name_H-M   'P 1'
#
loop_
_entity.id
_entity.type
_entity.pdbx_description
1 polymer ?
#
loop_
_entity_poly.entity_id
_entity_poly.type
_entity_poly.pdbx_seq_one_letter_code
_entity_poly.pdbx_strand_id
1 'polypeptide(L)'
;MKHFTFTLLMTVVAAYGQLMAQTNSFMQPKNSAEASATYTFVSDRRYNVIHELDGEEFIPAQYQAGQGDIKNLKPGQMMIDILPSTIQINGAEGLGNFQILSKYPDRVGYIYELMDEKGQTARLKVVVDQDNYVDLIYLFSKANGEHTFYLAQKKDSELAAEKNYFTGKNQYFIRSYGNLVEKTIFPYSVVENATAGDQPVRIKQADNISIVFNEKTVSTPKGTFDIKEANTFAYNLEGFPAVKSMIEIALKGKPGKMYVFLNFKQQIEFIEVANTRYFLMP
;
A
#
# COMPACT_ATOMS: atom_id res chain seq x y z
N MET A 1 8.03 19.29 -82.76
CA MET A 1 9.13 19.06 -81.80
C MET A 1 8.56 19.23 -80.40
N LYS A 2 7.89 18.19 -79.91
CA LYS A 2 8.27 17.30 -78.78
C LYS A 2 8.44 18.03 -77.45
N HIS A 3 7.37 17.94 -76.69
CA HIS A 3 7.14 18.47 -75.36
C HIS A 3 6.49 17.36 -74.51
N PHE A 4 6.85 17.35 -73.23
CA PHE A 4 6.14 16.79 -72.07
C PHE A 4 6.23 15.28 -71.75
N THR A 5 7.14 15.00 -70.79
CA THR A 5 6.93 14.33 -69.49
C THR A 5 5.83 13.27 -69.34
N PHE A 6 6.28 12.07 -68.97
CA PHE A 6 5.46 11.04 -68.30
C PHE A 6 6.13 10.69 -66.97
N THR A 7 5.40 10.90 -65.88
CA THR A 7 5.79 10.56 -64.50
C THR A 7 5.64 9.06 -64.30
N LEU A 8 6.71 8.40 -63.83
CA LEU A 8 6.66 7.06 -63.27
C LEU A 8 6.97 7.20 -61.78
N LEU A 9 6.00 6.91 -60.92
CA LEU A 9 6.31 6.64 -59.51
C LEU A 9 5.62 5.34 -59.11
N MET A 10 6.44 4.30 -59.00
CA MET A 10 6.10 3.03 -58.37
C MET A 10 6.03 3.22 -56.86
N THR A 11 4.95 2.67 -56.30
CA THR A 11 4.79 2.28 -54.89
C THR A 11 5.94 1.40 -54.40
N VAL A 12 6.54 1.76 -53.27
CA VAL A 12 7.19 0.81 -52.36
C VAL A 12 6.59 1.02 -50.97
N VAL A 13 5.95 -0.04 -50.49
CA VAL A 13 5.46 -0.20 -49.12
C VAL A 13 6.68 -0.33 -48.21
N ALA A 14 6.80 0.56 -47.22
CA ALA A 14 7.71 0.38 -46.09
C ALA A 14 6.90 0.53 -44.80
N ALA A 15 6.51 -0.62 -44.24
CA ALA A 15 6.07 -0.73 -42.87
C ALA A 15 7.27 -0.51 -41.95
N TYR A 16 7.27 0.57 -41.20
CA TYR A 16 8.08 0.72 -39.99
C TYR A 16 7.22 1.36 -38.91
N GLY A 17 6.91 0.56 -37.89
CA GLY A 17 6.32 1.04 -36.65
C GLY A 17 7.29 2.00 -35.97
N GLN A 18 6.80 3.17 -35.62
CA GLN A 18 7.34 3.99 -34.54
C GLN A 18 6.40 3.77 -33.36
N LEU A 19 6.71 2.76 -32.55
CA LEU A 19 7.32 2.96 -31.24
C LEU A 19 6.70 4.17 -30.53
N MET A 20 5.70 3.87 -29.71
CA MET A 20 5.17 4.78 -28.69
C MET A 20 6.35 5.29 -27.86
N ALA A 21 6.73 6.55 -28.07
CA ALA A 21 7.50 7.28 -27.09
C ALA A 21 6.61 7.41 -25.85
N GLN A 22 6.79 6.53 -24.86
CA GLN A 22 6.38 6.80 -23.50
C GLN A 22 7.16 8.03 -23.06
N THR A 23 6.53 9.19 -23.18
CA THR A 23 7.03 10.39 -22.53
C THR A 23 6.97 10.13 -21.02
N ASN A 24 8.13 9.81 -20.44
CA ASN A 24 8.36 9.90 -18.99
C ASN A 24 8.20 11.36 -18.59
N SER A 25 6.95 11.80 -18.41
CA SER A 25 6.65 13.07 -17.78
C SER A 25 6.95 12.90 -16.29
N PHE A 26 8.09 13.42 -15.85
CA PHE A 26 8.37 13.67 -14.45
C PHE A 26 7.18 14.47 -13.88
N MET A 27 6.35 13.83 -13.03
CA MET A 27 5.32 14.54 -12.30
C MET A 27 6.03 15.58 -11.42
N GLN A 28 5.56 16.83 -11.51
CA GLN A 28 6.04 17.88 -10.62
C GLN A 28 5.73 17.53 -9.17
N PRO A 29 6.61 17.92 -8.22
CA PRO A 29 6.37 17.67 -6.81
C PRO A 29 5.06 18.32 -6.35
N LYS A 30 4.27 17.52 -5.62
CA LYS A 30 2.96 17.91 -5.13
C LYS A 30 3.13 18.90 -3.97
N ASN A 31 3.28 20.18 -4.30
CA ASN A 31 3.19 21.26 -3.33
C ASN A 31 1.72 21.48 -2.95
N SER A 32 1.17 20.66 -2.04
CA SER A 32 -0.12 20.99 -1.41
C SER A 32 -0.35 20.28 -0.08
N ALA A 33 -0.45 21.12 0.97
CA ALA A 33 -1.18 20.95 2.24
C ALA A 33 -0.46 20.32 3.45
N GLU A 34 0.32 21.16 4.16
CA GLU A 34 0.76 20.95 5.55
C GLU A 34 -0.41 20.81 6.57
N ALA A 35 -1.68 20.92 6.16
CA ALA A 35 -2.80 21.14 7.07
C ALA A 35 -3.47 19.88 7.67
N SER A 36 -3.05 18.65 7.31
CA SER A 36 -3.58 17.43 7.95
C SER A 36 -2.66 16.22 7.93
N ALA A 37 -1.39 16.39 7.56
CA ALA A 37 -0.44 15.29 7.51
C ALA A 37 -0.23 14.72 8.92
N THR A 38 -0.30 13.40 9.06
CA THR A 38 0.06 12.67 10.28
C THR A 38 1.31 11.86 10.01
N TYR A 39 2.17 11.66 11.00
CA TYR A 39 3.31 10.77 10.82
C TYR A 39 2.87 9.36 10.42
N THR A 40 3.69 8.70 9.61
CA THR A 40 3.64 7.25 9.46
C THR A 40 4.31 6.65 10.69
N PHE A 41 3.59 5.81 11.42
CA PHE A 41 4.14 5.13 12.59
C PHE A 41 4.63 3.74 12.22
N VAL A 42 5.72 3.30 12.87
CA VAL A 42 6.27 1.94 12.70
C VAL A 42 5.17 0.88 12.85
N SER A 43 4.31 1.04 13.84
CA SER A 43 3.22 0.09 14.15
C SER A 43 2.07 0.04 13.13
N ASP A 44 2.00 0.94 12.15
CA ASP A 44 0.80 1.09 11.32
C ASP A 44 0.61 -0.07 10.33
N ARG A 45 1.70 -0.63 9.78
CA ARG A 45 1.62 -1.72 8.79
C ARG A 45 2.85 -2.62 8.81
N ARG A 46 2.63 -3.93 8.66
CA ARG A 46 3.68 -4.92 8.34
C ARG A 46 3.80 -5.09 6.83
N TYR A 47 5.03 -5.24 6.35
CA TYR A 47 5.36 -5.42 4.94
C TYR A 47 6.08 -6.76 4.75
N ASN A 48 5.32 -7.79 4.37
CA ASN A 48 5.83 -9.15 4.20
C ASN A 48 6.49 -9.38 2.84
N VAL A 49 6.16 -8.54 1.86
CA VAL A 49 6.65 -8.64 0.49
C VAL A 49 6.83 -7.26 -0.13
N ILE A 50 7.83 -7.10 -1.00
CA ILE A 50 8.24 -5.79 -1.53
C ILE A 50 7.14 -5.05 -2.30
N HIS A 51 6.21 -5.76 -2.94
CA HIS A 51 5.12 -5.12 -3.70
C HIS A 51 4.08 -4.43 -2.79
N GLU A 52 4.04 -4.76 -1.50
CA GLU A 52 3.19 -4.04 -0.55
C GLU A 52 3.63 -2.58 -0.33
N LEU A 53 4.89 -2.25 -0.66
CA LEU A 53 5.41 -0.88 -0.60
C LEU A 53 5.04 -0.04 -1.83
N ASP A 54 4.51 -0.64 -2.90
CA ASP A 54 4.19 0.10 -4.13
C ASP A 54 2.93 0.94 -3.95
N GLY A 55 3.09 2.26 -3.91
CA GLY A 55 2.06 3.25 -3.63
C GLY A 55 2.08 3.77 -2.19
N GLU A 56 3.05 3.37 -1.37
CA GLU A 56 3.18 3.86 0.01
C GLU A 56 3.75 5.28 0.08
N GLU A 57 3.20 6.05 1.02
CA GLU A 57 3.69 7.38 1.42
C GLU A 57 4.19 7.30 2.87
N PHE A 58 5.48 7.56 3.05
CA PHE A 58 6.08 7.64 4.38
C PHE A 58 6.26 9.10 4.80
N ILE A 59 5.70 9.44 5.95
CA ILE A 59 5.82 10.74 6.62
C ILE A 59 6.67 10.54 7.87
N PRO A 60 8.01 10.68 7.78
CA PRO A 60 8.92 10.42 8.90
C PRO A 60 8.81 11.45 10.01
N ALA A 61 9.20 11.06 11.23
CA ALA A 61 9.29 11.94 12.38
C ALA A 61 10.67 12.56 12.57
N GLN A 62 11.72 11.90 12.09
CA GLN A 62 13.09 12.41 12.20
C GLN A 62 13.87 12.18 10.91
N TYR A 63 14.89 13.02 10.70
CA TYR A 63 15.75 12.99 9.53
C TYR A 63 17.21 13.23 9.90
N GLN A 64 18.11 12.50 9.26
CA GLN A 64 19.56 12.65 9.37
C GLN A 64 20.19 12.71 7.98
N ALA A 65 21.11 13.66 7.77
CA ALA A 65 21.94 13.73 6.56
C ALA A 65 23.38 13.36 6.92
N GLY A 66 23.94 12.36 6.25
CA GLY A 66 25.27 11.83 6.53
C GLY A 66 25.43 11.42 7.99
N GLN A 67 26.58 11.80 8.56
CA GLN A 67 26.90 11.63 9.98
C GLN A 67 26.50 12.85 10.83
N GLY A 68 25.61 13.70 10.33
CA GLY A 68 25.14 14.89 11.03
C GLY A 68 24.13 14.57 12.14
N ASP A 69 23.61 15.63 12.78
CA ASP A 69 22.61 15.49 13.84
C ASP A 69 21.25 15.01 13.31
N ILE A 70 20.57 14.21 14.14
CA ILE A 70 19.19 13.80 13.90
C ILE A 70 18.27 14.98 14.22
N LYS A 71 17.49 15.40 13.22
CA LYS A 71 16.53 16.51 13.31
C LYS A 71 15.12 15.97 13.46
N ASN A 72 14.38 16.50 14.42
CA ASN A 72 12.94 16.26 14.51
C ASN A 72 12.22 17.05 13.42
N LEU A 73 11.29 16.39 12.75
CA LEU A 73 10.44 16.98 11.72
C LEU A 73 9.09 17.36 12.30
N LYS A 74 8.36 18.25 11.63
CA LYS A 74 6.90 18.36 11.78
C LYS A 74 6.22 17.39 10.81
N PRO A 75 4.98 16.94 11.08
CA PRO A 75 4.26 16.10 10.13
C PRO A 75 4.14 16.77 8.75
N GLY A 76 4.41 16.01 7.69
CA GLY A 76 4.39 16.50 6.31
C GLY A 76 5.58 17.36 5.88
N GLN A 77 6.51 17.68 6.79
CA GLN A 77 7.73 18.44 6.44
C GLN A 77 8.62 17.68 5.45
N MET A 78 8.64 16.35 5.54
CA MET A 78 9.23 15.47 4.55
C MET A 78 8.26 14.34 4.23
N MET A 79 8.30 13.86 2.99
CA MET A 79 7.47 12.77 2.49
C MET A 79 8.28 11.92 1.51
N ILE A 80 8.09 10.61 1.56
CA ILE A 80 8.73 9.65 0.65
C ILE A 80 7.61 8.84 0.00
N ASP A 81 7.37 9.08 -1.28
CA ASP A 81 6.41 8.37 -2.08
C ASP A 81 7.12 7.24 -2.85
N ILE A 82 6.78 5.99 -2.55
CA ILE A 82 7.26 4.84 -3.31
C ILE A 82 6.21 4.51 -4.37
N LEU A 83 6.41 4.96 -5.62
CA LEU A 83 5.51 4.68 -6.73
C LEU A 83 6.00 3.47 -7.54
N PRO A 84 5.17 2.84 -8.40
CA PRO A 84 5.55 1.62 -9.11
C PRO A 84 6.85 1.70 -9.92
N SER A 85 7.18 2.88 -10.46
CA SER A 85 8.36 3.12 -11.31
C SER A 85 9.32 4.19 -10.78
N THR A 86 8.96 4.93 -9.73
CA THR A 86 9.72 6.07 -9.24
C THR A 86 9.63 6.18 -7.72
N ILE A 87 10.66 6.71 -7.08
CA ILE A 87 10.58 7.19 -5.70
C ILE A 87 10.71 8.70 -5.70
N GLN A 88 9.80 9.37 -5.02
CA GLN A 88 9.82 10.81 -4.86
C GLN A 88 10.07 11.16 -3.40
N ILE A 89 11.05 12.03 -3.16
CA ILE A 89 11.39 12.51 -1.82
C ILE A 89 11.20 14.02 -1.79
N ASN A 90 10.26 14.46 -0.97
CA ASN A 90 9.91 15.87 -0.79
C ASN A 90 10.45 16.38 0.56
N GLY A 91 10.90 17.64 0.59
CA GLY A 91 11.29 18.34 1.82
C GLY A 91 12.75 18.20 2.26
N ALA A 92 13.54 17.32 1.64
CA ALA A 92 14.98 17.20 1.85
C ALA A 92 15.76 17.93 0.75
N GLU A 93 16.67 18.83 1.14
CA GLU A 93 17.48 19.61 0.20
C GLU A 93 18.33 18.70 -0.70
N GLY A 94 18.31 18.98 -2.01
CA GLY A 94 19.06 18.22 -3.01
C GLY A 94 18.43 16.87 -3.41
N LEU A 95 17.41 16.41 -2.68
CA LEU A 95 16.63 15.22 -3.04
C LEU A 95 15.41 15.60 -3.88
N GLY A 96 14.85 14.61 -4.57
CA GLY A 96 13.71 14.80 -5.46
C GLY A 96 13.25 13.46 -6.01
N ASN A 97 13.13 13.39 -7.34
CA ASN A 97 12.64 12.21 -8.04
C ASN A 97 13.77 11.25 -8.44
N PHE A 98 13.53 9.97 -8.22
CA PHE A 98 14.42 8.88 -8.59
C PHE A 98 13.66 7.85 -9.42
N GLN A 99 14.22 7.44 -10.55
CA GLN A 99 13.71 6.30 -11.32
C GLN A 99 14.12 4.99 -10.64
N ILE A 100 13.17 4.04 -10.54
CA ILE A 100 13.46 2.69 -10.05
C ILE A 100 14.04 1.86 -11.22
N LEU A 101 15.27 1.39 -11.07
CA LEU A 101 15.92 0.49 -12.02
C LEU A 101 15.63 -0.98 -11.70
N SER A 102 15.67 -1.32 -10.42
CA SER A 102 15.32 -2.65 -9.92
C SER A 102 14.96 -2.59 -8.44
N LYS A 103 14.24 -3.60 -7.95
CA LYS A 103 13.88 -3.73 -6.54
C LYS A 103 13.87 -5.21 -6.13
N TYR A 104 14.35 -5.51 -4.93
CA TYR A 104 14.44 -6.88 -4.44
C TYR A 104 14.50 -6.94 -2.91
N PRO A 105 14.08 -8.06 -2.27
CA PRO A 105 14.22 -8.25 -0.84
C PRO A 105 15.69 -8.39 -0.41
N ASP A 106 16.00 -7.91 0.79
CA ASP A 106 17.30 -8.01 1.46
C ASP A 106 17.12 -8.58 2.87
N ARG A 107 18.22 -8.98 3.53
CA ARG A 107 18.19 -9.58 4.87
C ARG A 107 17.49 -8.74 5.93
N VAL A 108 17.52 -7.41 5.82
CA VAL A 108 16.94 -6.48 6.79
C VAL A 108 15.89 -5.56 6.16
N GLY A 109 15.19 -6.04 5.12
CA GLY A 109 14.08 -5.33 4.48
C GLY A 109 14.13 -5.39 2.96
N TYR A 110 14.08 -4.23 2.30
CA TYR A 110 13.92 -4.14 0.85
C TYR A 110 14.88 -3.12 0.25
N ILE A 111 15.46 -3.44 -0.91
CA ILE A 111 16.38 -2.58 -1.64
C ILE A 111 15.77 -2.14 -2.96
N TYR A 112 15.93 -0.86 -3.27
CA TYR A 112 15.63 -0.23 -4.54
C TYR A 112 16.91 0.35 -5.13
N GLU A 113 17.29 -0.10 -6.32
CA GLU A 113 18.34 0.52 -7.12
C GLU A 113 17.73 1.64 -7.93
N LEU A 114 18.31 2.83 -7.82
CA LEU A 114 17.72 4.08 -8.27
C LEU A 114 18.66 4.86 -9.20
N MET A 115 18.09 5.75 -10.00
CA MET A 115 18.81 6.73 -10.80
C MET A 115 18.14 8.10 -10.67
N ASP A 116 18.93 9.15 -10.43
CA ASP A 116 18.42 10.53 -10.44
C ASP A 116 18.28 11.09 -11.87
N GLU A 117 17.68 12.27 -11.99
CA GLU A 117 17.46 12.95 -13.28
C GLU A 117 18.75 13.28 -14.04
N LYS A 118 19.91 13.28 -13.37
CA LYS A 118 21.24 13.53 -13.95
C LYS A 118 21.96 12.23 -14.32
N GLY A 119 21.30 11.08 -14.16
CA GLY A 119 21.88 9.76 -14.43
C GLY A 119 22.78 9.22 -13.32
N GLN A 120 22.81 9.86 -12.15
CA GLN A 120 23.60 9.37 -11.02
C GLN A 120 22.86 8.27 -10.28
N THR A 121 23.60 7.22 -9.96
CA THR A 121 23.06 6.07 -9.23
C THR A 121 22.81 6.42 -7.76
N ALA A 122 21.68 5.97 -7.25
CA ALA A 122 21.34 5.98 -5.83
C ALA A 122 20.81 4.61 -5.42
N ARG A 123 20.76 4.34 -4.12
CA ARG A 123 20.17 3.13 -3.56
C ARG A 123 19.33 3.51 -2.35
N LEU A 124 18.07 3.12 -2.37
CA LEU A 124 17.18 3.25 -1.21
C LEU A 124 16.98 1.88 -0.57
N LYS A 125 17.00 1.87 0.76
CA LYS A 125 16.75 0.72 1.59
C LYS A 125 15.61 1.03 2.54
N VAL A 126 14.54 0.25 2.45
CA VAL A 126 13.49 0.23 3.46
C VAL A 126 13.90 -0.82 4.48
N VAL A 127 14.18 -0.39 5.72
CA VAL A 127 14.64 -1.28 6.78
C VAL A 127 13.47 -1.70 7.64
N VAL A 128 13.32 -3.00 7.83
CA VAL A 128 12.25 -3.58 8.65
C VAL A 128 12.80 -4.31 9.88
N ASP A 129 12.00 -4.36 10.94
CA ASP A 129 12.26 -5.13 12.14
C ASP A 129 11.99 -6.64 11.94
N GLN A 130 12.09 -7.43 13.03
CA GLN A 130 11.87 -8.88 13.00
C GLN A 130 10.42 -9.26 12.70
N ASP A 131 9.48 -8.35 12.94
CA ASP A 131 8.05 -8.52 12.72
C ASP A 131 7.58 -7.84 11.40
N ASN A 132 8.53 -7.46 10.54
CA ASN A 132 8.32 -6.79 9.26
C ASN A 132 7.68 -5.40 9.33
N TYR A 133 7.83 -4.68 10.44
CA TYR A 133 7.48 -3.25 10.51
C TYR A 133 8.64 -2.39 9.99
N VAL A 134 8.34 -1.36 9.20
CA VAL A 134 9.37 -0.43 8.72
C VAL A 134 9.81 0.45 9.88
N ASP A 135 11.10 0.42 10.22
CA ASP A 135 11.68 1.29 11.25
C ASP A 135 12.17 2.61 10.66
N LEU A 136 12.90 2.49 9.54
CA LEU A 136 13.53 3.60 8.87
C LEU A 136 13.69 3.35 7.36
N ILE A 137 13.90 4.44 6.65
CA ILE A 137 14.26 4.44 5.23
C ILE A 137 15.63 5.08 5.12
N TYR A 138 16.56 4.40 4.47
CA TYR A 138 17.92 4.88 4.23
C TYR A 138 18.14 5.06 2.73
N LEU A 139 18.68 6.20 2.32
CA LEU A 139 19.06 6.49 0.95
C LEU A 139 20.54 6.83 0.91
N PHE A 140 21.27 6.17 0.01
CA PHE A 140 22.58 6.63 -0.43
C PHE A 140 22.49 7.13 -1.88
N SER A 141 22.84 8.38 -2.12
CA SER A 141 22.98 8.95 -3.46
C SER A 141 24.43 9.37 -3.71
N LYS A 142 24.97 9.07 -4.88
CA LYS A 142 26.29 9.60 -5.27
C LYS A 142 26.34 11.13 -5.32
N ALA A 143 25.22 11.78 -5.62
CA ALA A 143 25.15 13.22 -5.74
C ALA A 143 25.01 13.93 -4.38
N ASN A 144 24.25 13.33 -3.45
CA ASN A 144 23.81 14.01 -2.23
C ASN A 144 24.28 13.33 -0.93
N GLY A 145 24.94 12.18 -1.01
CA GLY A 145 25.41 11.44 0.15
C GLY A 145 24.33 10.57 0.79
N GLU A 146 24.45 10.37 2.10
CA GLU A 146 23.57 9.49 2.90
C GLU A 146 22.41 10.28 3.52
N HIS A 147 21.24 9.67 3.58
CA HIS A 147 20.04 10.23 4.18
C HIS A 147 19.28 9.13 4.92
N THR A 148 18.90 9.39 6.16
CA THR A 148 18.10 8.45 6.96
C THR A 148 16.82 9.13 7.43
N PHE A 149 15.70 8.46 7.23
CA PHE A 149 14.37 8.92 7.61
C PHE A 149 13.80 7.94 8.63
N TYR A 150 13.56 8.40 9.85
CA TYR A 150 13.07 7.58 10.95
C TYR A 150 11.56 7.75 11.11
N LEU A 151 10.83 6.63 11.17
CA LEU A 151 9.39 6.67 11.40
C LEU A 151 9.06 6.92 12.88
N ALA A 152 7.85 7.41 13.14
CA ALA A 152 7.41 7.69 14.49
C ALA A 152 7.13 6.40 15.26
N GLN A 153 7.42 6.40 16.56
CA GLN A 153 6.95 5.38 17.49
C GLN A 153 5.73 5.92 18.24
N LYS A 154 4.70 5.10 18.39
CA LYS A 154 3.56 5.41 19.25
C LYS A 154 3.94 5.21 20.71
N LYS A 155 3.26 5.91 21.61
CA LYS A 155 3.41 5.65 23.05
C LYS A 155 2.76 4.31 23.40
N ASP A 156 3.31 3.61 24.38
CA ASP A 156 2.74 2.34 24.87
C ASP A 156 1.26 2.47 25.26
N SER A 157 0.86 3.60 25.84
CA SER A 157 -0.54 3.89 26.20
C SER A 157 -1.45 3.99 24.97
N GLU A 158 -0.96 4.55 23.86
CA GLU A 158 -1.71 4.66 22.61
C GLU A 158 -1.82 3.29 21.94
N LEU A 159 -0.73 2.52 21.91
CA LEU A 159 -0.73 1.14 21.42
C LEU A 159 -1.68 0.25 22.23
N ALA A 160 -1.70 0.39 23.55
CA ALA A 160 -2.61 -0.34 24.41
C ALA A 160 -4.08 0.05 24.14
N ALA A 161 -4.37 1.34 23.97
CA ALA A 161 -5.69 1.80 23.59
C ALA A 161 -6.14 1.27 22.22
N GLU A 162 -5.24 1.21 21.24
CA GLU A 162 -5.51 0.61 19.93
C GLU A 162 -5.78 -0.90 20.03
N LYS A 163 -4.94 -1.65 20.75
CA LYS A 163 -5.11 -3.10 20.96
C LYS A 163 -6.42 -3.45 21.68
N ASN A 164 -6.89 -2.56 22.56
CA ASN A 164 -8.15 -2.76 23.26
C ASN A 164 -9.38 -2.46 22.39
N TYR A 165 -9.24 -1.60 21.39
CA TYR A 165 -10.34 -1.18 20.53
C TYR A 165 -10.43 -2.01 19.24
N PHE A 166 -9.32 -2.11 18.50
CA PHE A 166 -9.27 -2.79 17.22
C PHE A 166 -9.13 -4.30 17.39
N THR A 167 -9.74 -5.05 16.48
CA THR A 167 -9.62 -6.52 16.47
C THR A 167 -8.26 -6.92 15.89
N GLY A 168 -7.50 -7.69 16.66
CA GLY A 168 -6.22 -8.26 16.24
C GLY A 168 -6.38 -9.45 15.28
N LYS A 169 -5.48 -9.60 14.31
CA LYS A 169 -5.45 -10.75 13.40
C LYS A 169 -5.41 -12.09 14.15
N ASN A 170 -4.68 -12.13 15.27
CA ASN A 170 -4.53 -13.32 16.10
C ASN A 170 -5.67 -13.56 17.10
N GLN A 171 -6.67 -12.68 17.17
CA GLN A 171 -7.72 -12.73 18.20
C GLN A 171 -8.69 -13.90 18.01
N TYR A 172 -8.93 -14.30 16.76
CA TYR A 172 -9.89 -15.35 16.44
C TYR A 172 -9.29 -16.40 15.50
N PHE A 173 -9.68 -17.65 15.75
CA PHE A 173 -9.43 -18.79 14.87
C PHE A 173 -10.74 -19.12 14.14
N ILE A 174 -10.75 -18.94 12.81
CA ILE A 174 -11.94 -18.97 11.97
C ILE A 174 -11.78 -20.01 10.88
N ARG A 175 -12.64 -21.04 10.86
CA ARG A 175 -12.69 -22.05 9.78
C ARG A 175 -13.97 -22.01 8.96
N SER A 176 -15.03 -21.43 9.49
CA SER A 176 -16.33 -21.31 8.82
C SER A 176 -17.12 -20.13 9.37
N TYR A 177 -18.24 -19.81 8.72
CA TYR A 177 -19.14 -18.76 9.18
C TYR A 177 -19.65 -18.98 10.61
N GLY A 178 -19.86 -20.24 11.02
CA GLY A 178 -20.26 -20.56 12.40
C GLY A 178 -19.25 -20.08 13.44
N ASN A 179 -17.97 -19.93 13.09
CA ASN A 179 -16.98 -19.35 13.99
C ASN A 179 -17.04 -17.82 14.04
N LEU A 180 -17.75 -17.15 13.14
CA LEU A 180 -17.90 -15.69 13.13
C LEU A 180 -19.16 -15.25 13.87
N VAL A 181 -20.17 -16.11 14.02
CA VAL A 181 -21.42 -15.78 14.71
C VAL A 181 -21.14 -15.21 16.11
N GLU A 182 -21.85 -14.14 16.46
CA GLU A 182 -21.73 -13.36 17.70
C GLU A 182 -20.41 -12.61 17.87
N LYS A 183 -19.59 -12.51 16.81
CA LYS A 183 -18.37 -11.70 16.82
C LYS A 183 -18.61 -10.32 16.22
N THR A 184 -18.00 -9.33 16.86
CA THR A 184 -17.84 -7.98 16.33
C THR A 184 -16.39 -7.76 15.97
N ILE A 185 -16.14 -7.37 14.72
CA ILE A 185 -14.83 -7.02 14.21
C ILE A 185 -14.72 -5.51 14.13
N PHE A 186 -13.73 -4.94 14.80
CA PHE A 186 -13.33 -3.53 14.70
C PHE A 186 -12.08 -3.44 13.82
N PRO A 187 -12.22 -3.16 12.52
CA PRO A 187 -11.08 -3.13 11.60
C PRO A 187 -10.13 -1.97 11.90
N TYR A 188 -8.85 -2.19 11.61
CA TYR A 188 -7.76 -1.25 11.86
C TYR A 188 -7.52 -0.29 10.70
N SER A 189 -7.64 -0.79 9.48
CA SER A 189 -7.45 0.00 8.26
C SER A 189 -8.40 -0.46 7.15
N VAL A 190 -8.58 0.38 6.15
CA VAL A 190 -9.53 0.21 5.06
C VAL A 190 -8.95 0.63 3.72
N VAL A 191 -9.22 -0.16 2.70
CA VAL A 191 -9.11 0.25 1.29
C VAL A 191 -10.54 0.52 0.82
N GLU A 192 -10.92 1.79 0.66
CA GLU A 192 -12.30 2.16 0.33
C GLU A 192 -12.76 1.64 -1.04
N ASN A 193 -11.84 1.63 -2.01
CA ASN A 193 -12.07 1.11 -3.34
C ASN A 193 -10.87 0.29 -3.84
N ALA A 194 -10.94 -1.02 -3.62
CA ALA A 194 -9.93 -2.00 -4.01
C ALA A 194 -9.75 -2.17 -5.53
N THR A 195 -10.59 -1.52 -6.35
CA THR A 195 -10.39 -1.50 -7.82
C THR A 195 -9.52 -0.32 -8.28
N ALA A 196 -9.35 0.69 -7.43
CA ALA A 196 -8.55 1.89 -7.73
C ALA A 196 -7.13 1.82 -7.13
N GLY A 197 -6.92 0.98 -6.12
CA GLY A 197 -5.64 0.75 -5.48
C GLY A 197 -5.79 -0.15 -4.26
N ASP A 198 -4.66 -0.65 -3.75
CA ASP A 198 -4.61 -1.59 -2.63
C ASP A 198 -4.03 -0.98 -1.34
N GLN A 199 -3.88 0.35 -1.31
CA GLN A 199 -3.24 1.03 -0.19
C GLN A 199 -4.23 1.31 0.96
N PRO A 200 -4.05 0.66 2.13
CA PRO A 200 -4.97 0.78 3.23
C PRO A 200 -4.75 2.09 3.98
N VAL A 201 -5.84 2.81 4.22
CA VAL A 201 -5.85 4.00 5.07
C VAL A 201 -6.29 3.60 6.47
N ARG A 202 -5.64 4.16 7.47
CA ARG A 202 -5.96 3.91 8.87
C ARG A 202 -7.35 4.41 9.25
N ILE A 203 -8.11 3.60 9.97
CA ILE A 203 -9.41 3.97 10.54
C ILE A 203 -9.18 4.71 11.86
N LYS A 204 -9.92 5.80 12.11
CA LYS A 204 -9.91 6.48 13.41
C LYS A 204 -10.93 5.80 14.33
N GLN A 205 -10.59 5.61 15.60
CA GLN A 205 -11.53 5.03 16.58
C GLN A 205 -12.86 5.81 16.66
N ALA A 206 -12.79 7.13 16.47
CA ALA A 206 -13.96 8.01 16.44
C ALA A 206 -14.94 7.70 15.29
N ASP A 207 -14.48 7.05 14.21
CA ASP A 207 -15.33 6.67 13.08
C ASP A 207 -16.27 5.51 13.43
N ASN A 208 -16.00 4.81 14.54
CA ASN A 208 -16.80 3.71 15.08
C ASN A 208 -17.19 2.63 14.06
N ILE A 209 -16.25 2.29 13.18
CA ILE A 209 -16.44 1.30 12.13
C ILE A 209 -16.39 -0.10 12.75
N SER A 210 -17.42 -0.91 12.48
CA SER A 210 -17.48 -2.30 12.91
C SER A 210 -18.21 -3.20 11.91
N ILE A 211 -17.92 -4.50 11.98
CA ILE A 211 -18.61 -5.56 11.24
C ILE A 211 -19.12 -6.57 12.26
N VAL A 212 -20.43 -6.74 12.34
CA VAL A 212 -21.10 -7.62 13.33
C VAL A 212 -21.71 -8.81 12.63
N PHE A 213 -21.32 -10.00 13.04
CA PHE A 213 -21.80 -11.26 12.47
C PHE A 213 -22.83 -11.90 13.39
N ASN A 214 -24.02 -12.18 12.88
CA ASN A 214 -25.09 -12.91 13.59
C ASN A 214 -25.48 -14.17 12.82
N GLU A 215 -26.33 -15.02 13.38
CA GLU A 215 -26.77 -16.26 12.71
C GLU A 215 -27.45 -16.00 11.34
N LYS A 216 -28.25 -14.95 11.25
CA LYS A 216 -29.11 -14.67 10.08
C LYS A 216 -28.77 -13.38 9.35
N THR A 217 -27.98 -12.51 9.97
CA THR A 217 -27.67 -11.18 9.45
C THR A 217 -26.22 -10.83 9.67
N VAL A 218 -25.72 -9.93 8.85
CA VAL A 218 -24.41 -9.29 9.03
C VAL A 218 -24.57 -7.79 8.90
N SER A 219 -24.08 -7.05 9.89
CA SER A 219 -24.04 -5.58 9.87
C SER A 219 -22.66 -5.10 9.49
N THR A 220 -22.60 -4.19 8.53
CA THR A 220 -21.36 -3.62 8.00
C THR A 220 -21.52 -2.10 7.89
N PRO A 221 -20.45 -1.34 7.61
CA PRO A 221 -20.56 0.08 7.32
C PRO A 221 -21.40 0.40 6.07
N LYS A 222 -21.67 -0.61 5.22
CA LYS A 222 -22.53 -0.48 4.03
C LYS A 222 -24.01 -0.81 4.30
N GLY A 223 -24.34 -1.21 5.53
CA GLY A 223 -25.69 -1.60 5.95
C GLY A 223 -25.75 -2.98 6.60
N THR A 224 -26.96 -3.36 7.01
CA THR A 224 -27.27 -4.68 7.55
C THR A 224 -27.97 -5.53 6.49
N PHE A 225 -27.50 -6.76 6.34
CA PHE A 225 -27.95 -7.66 5.29
C PHE A 225 -28.36 -9.01 5.86
N ASP A 226 -29.48 -9.54 5.36
CA ASP A 226 -29.87 -10.94 5.59
C ASP A 226 -28.93 -11.88 4.83
N ILE A 227 -28.56 -12.97 5.49
CA ILE A 227 -27.73 -14.02 4.92
C ILE A 227 -28.61 -15.07 4.25
N LYS A 228 -28.27 -15.43 3.02
CA LYS A 228 -28.88 -16.55 2.29
C LYS A 228 -28.16 -17.85 2.59
N GLU A 229 -26.85 -17.81 2.49
CA GLU A 229 -25.94 -18.93 2.70
C GLU A 229 -24.53 -18.41 2.99
N ALA A 230 -23.71 -19.23 3.64
CA ALA A 230 -22.31 -18.94 3.84
C ALA A 230 -21.49 -20.23 3.65
N ASN A 231 -20.54 -20.18 2.73
CA ASN A 231 -19.75 -21.34 2.30
C ASN A 231 -18.26 -21.03 2.43
N THR A 232 -17.46 -22.03 2.80
CA THR A 232 -16.01 -21.89 2.93
C THR A 232 -15.29 -22.69 1.84
N PHE A 233 -14.30 -22.06 1.23
CA PHE A 233 -13.54 -22.64 0.13
C PHE A 233 -12.04 -22.52 0.37
N ALA A 234 -11.28 -23.50 -0.11
CA ALA A 234 -9.85 -23.31 -0.33
C ALA A 234 -9.68 -22.26 -1.44
N TYR A 235 -8.84 -21.27 -1.22
CA TYR A 235 -8.72 -20.13 -2.11
C TYR A 235 -7.31 -19.53 -2.03
N ASN A 236 -6.70 -19.29 -3.19
CA ASN A 236 -5.46 -18.52 -3.28
C ASN A 236 -5.77 -17.24 -4.03
N LEU A 237 -5.47 -16.10 -3.42
CA LEU A 237 -5.71 -14.80 -4.01
C LEU A 237 -4.40 -14.24 -4.56
N GLU A 238 -4.41 -13.82 -5.83
CA GLU A 238 -3.28 -13.10 -6.43
C GLU A 238 -3.02 -11.79 -5.67
N GLY A 239 -1.76 -11.45 -5.44
CA GLY A 239 -1.37 -10.30 -4.61
C GLY A 239 -1.46 -10.53 -3.09
N PHE A 240 -2.12 -11.59 -2.62
CA PHE A 240 -2.23 -11.92 -1.20
C PHE A 240 -1.78 -13.37 -0.92
N PRO A 241 -0.46 -13.64 -0.94
CA PRO A 241 0.07 -15.01 -0.84
C PRO A 241 -0.26 -15.71 0.47
N ALA A 242 -0.53 -14.95 1.53
CA ALA A 242 -0.94 -15.46 2.84
C ALA A 242 -2.34 -16.10 2.82
N VAL A 243 -3.21 -15.68 1.90
CA VAL A 243 -4.58 -16.19 1.78
C VAL A 243 -4.57 -17.65 1.34
N LYS A 244 -5.33 -18.47 2.06
CA LYS A 244 -5.47 -19.92 1.80
C LYS A 244 -6.91 -20.40 1.78
N SER A 245 -7.82 -19.66 2.39
CA SER A 245 -9.25 -19.94 2.32
C SER A 245 -10.06 -18.66 2.32
N MET A 246 -11.31 -18.78 1.89
CA MET A 246 -12.28 -17.70 1.82
C MET A 246 -13.64 -18.20 2.31
N ILE A 247 -14.30 -17.42 3.16
CA ILE A 247 -15.72 -17.59 3.46
C ILE A 247 -16.49 -16.63 2.55
N GLU A 248 -17.28 -17.17 1.63
CA GLU A 248 -18.25 -16.40 0.86
C GLU A 248 -19.57 -16.37 1.63
N ILE A 249 -20.11 -15.18 1.86
CA ILE A 249 -21.41 -14.98 2.51
C ILE A 249 -22.34 -14.33 1.49
N ALA A 250 -23.32 -15.09 1.01
CA ALA A 250 -24.32 -14.59 0.07
C ALA A 250 -25.39 -13.79 0.81
N LEU A 251 -25.64 -12.57 0.34
CA LEU A 251 -26.51 -11.59 0.99
C LEU A 251 -27.81 -11.39 0.20
N LYS A 252 -28.89 -11.03 0.89
CA LYS A 252 -30.10 -10.48 0.24
C LYS A 252 -29.89 -9.00 -0.06
N GLY A 253 -30.18 -8.59 -1.30
CA GLY A 253 -29.96 -7.22 -1.76
C GLY A 253 -28.52 -6.97 -2.24
N LYS A 254 -28.19 -5.73 -2.59
CA LYS A 254 -26.81 -5.31 -2.91
C LYS A 254 -26.01 -5.19 -1.59
N PRO A 255 -24.73 -5.63 -1.53
CA PRO A 255 -23.86 -5.99 -2.65
C PRO A 255 -24.01 -7.43 -3.18
N GLY A 256 -24.88 -8.24 -2.57
CA GLY A 256 -25.16 -9.62 -2.99
C GLY A 256 -24.18 -10.64 -2.43
N LYS A 257 -22.93 -10.25 -2.18
CA LYS A 257 -21.92 -11.08 -1.51
C LYS A 257 -21.00 -10.21 -0.64
N MET A 258 -20.45 -10.83 0.39
CA MET A 258 -19.26 -10.38 1.10
C MET A 258 -18.31 -11.55 1.32
N TYR A 259 -17.03 -11.25 1.53
CA TYR A 259 -15.98 -12.25 1.65
C TYR A 259 -15.16 -12.04 2.91
N VAL A 260 -14.79 -13.13 3.58
CA VAL A 260 -13.80 -13.13 4.66
C VAL A 260 -12.63 -13.98 4.20
N PHE A 261 -11.49 -13.34 3.96
CA PHE A 261 -10.28 -14.02 3.51
C PHE A 261 -9.45 -14.44 4.72
N LEU A 262 -8.97 -15.68 4.69
CA LEU A 262 -8.30 -16.33 5.81
C LEU A 262 -6.91 -16.78 5.40
N ASN A 263 -5.94 -16.62 6.31
CA ASN A 263 -4.58 -17.07 6.10
C ASN A 263 -4.36 -18.53 6.55
N PHE A 264 -3.13 -19.04 6.39
CA PHE A 264 -2.78 -20.42 6.75
C PHE A 264 -3.00 -20.77 8.24
N LYS A 265 -2.98 -19.77 9.13
CA LYS A 265 -3.27 -19.94 10.57
C LYS A 265 -4.77 -19.90 10.88
N GLN A 266 -5.63 -19.82 9.85
CA GLN A 266 -7.08 -19.64 9.99
C GLN A 266 -7.43 -18.33 10.72
N GLN A 267 -6.63 -17.28 10.48
CA GLN A 267 -6.85 -15.93 10.97
C GLN A 267 -7.43 -15.08 9.84
N ILE A 268 -8.22 -14.06 10.19
CA ILE A 268 -8.77 -13.14 9.19
C ILE A 268 -7.63 -12.28 8.65
N GLU A 269 -7.39 -12.38 7.35
CA GLU A 269 -6.44 -11.53 6.65
C GLU A 269 -7.08 -10.16 6.36
N PHE A 270 -8.28 -10.19 5.77
CA PHE A 270 -9.16 -9.04 5.59
C PHE A 270 -10.61 -9.47 5.27
N ILE A 271 -11.53 -8.53 5.37
CA ILE A 271 -12.94 -8.69 5.03
C ILE A 271 -13.26 -7.78 3.85
N GLU A 272 -13.90 -8.30 2.81
CA GLU A 272 -14.30 -7.52 1.63
C GLU A 272 -15.83 -7.40 1.56
N VAL A 273 -16.32 -6.17 1.45
CA VAL A 273 -17.74 -5.84 1.28
C VAL A 273 -17.87 -4.90 0.08
N ALA A 274 -18.53 -5.37 -0.98
CA ALA A 274 -18.52 -4.71 -2.29
C ALA A 274 -17.08 -4.52 -2.79
N ASN A 275 -16.61 -3.27 -2.94
CA ASN A 275 -15.24 -2.95 -3.36
C ASN A 275 -14.39 -2.43 -2.19
N THR A 276 -14.85 -2.55 -0.95
CA THR A 276 -14.15 -2.05 0.23
C THR A 276 -13.53 -3.21 0.99
N ARG A 277 -12.22 -3.15 1.27
CA ARG A 277 -11.50 -4.15 2.08
C ARG A 277 -11.16 -3.57 3.45
N TYR A 278 -11.40 -4.35 4.48
CA TYR A 278 -11.15 -4.01 5.88
C TYR A 278 -10.10 -4.95 6.46
N PHE A 279 -9.00 -4.40 6.95
CA PHE A 279 -7.89 -5.14 7.52
C PHE A 279 -7.91 -5.08 9.04
N LEU A 280 -7.48 -6.17 9.69
CA LEU A 280 -7.38 -6.26 11.14
C LEU A 280 -6.03 -5.75 11.62
N MET A 281 -5.95 -5.45 12.91
CA MET A 281 -4.71 -5.00 13.54
C MET A 281 -3.66 -6.12 13.45
N PRO A 282 -2.44 -5.83 12.92
CA PRO A 282 -1.41 -6.85 12.71
C PRO A 282 -0.91 -7.56 13.99
#